data_AF-A0A2I1X917-F1
#
_entry.id   AF-A0A2I1X917-F1
#
_cell.length_a   1.000
_cell.length_b   1.000
_cell.length_c   1.000
_cell.angle_alpha   90.00
_cell.angle_beta   90.00
_cell.angle_gamma   90.00
#
_symmetry.space_group_name_H-M   'P 1'
#
loop_
_entity.id
_entity.type
_entity.pdbx_description
1 polymer ?
#
loop_
_entity_poly.entity_id
_entity_poly.type
_entity_poly.pdbx_seq_one_letter_code
_entity_poly.pdbx_strand_id
1 'polypeptide(L)' 'MAYPKLKTTKRDVPIKELAERFGCSTRTVARAWSQSRADYLAENSISRDKPWEKLGISRATWYRRGKPIPPET' A
#
# COMPACT_ATOMS: atom_id res chain seq x y z
N MET A 1 -8.33 16.32 -6.40
CA MET A 1 -6.93 16.00 -6.74
C MET A 1 -6.40 14.97 -5.75
N ALA A 2 -6.39 13.69 -6.11
CA ALA A 2 -5.71 12.68 -5.31
C ALA A 2 -4.22 12.75 -5.70
N TYR A 3 -3.36 13.18 -4.77
CA TYR A 3 -1.92 13.20 -5.02
C TYR A 3 -1.41 11.77 -5.25
N PRO A 4 -0.66 11.48 -6.32
CA PRO A 4 -0.15 10.15 -6.59
C PRO A 4 0.81 9.69 -5.49
N LYS A 5 0.77 8.40 -5.15
CA LYS A 5 1.59 7.77 -4.11
C LYS A 5 3.10 7.93 -4.42
N LEU A 6 3.77 8.82 -3.69
CA LEU A 6 5.25 8.89 -3.60
C LEU A 6 5.80 7.99 -2.46
N LYS A 7 5.05 6.95 -2.05
CA LYS A 7 5.30 6.20 -0.82
C LYS A 7 5.79 4.78 -1.13
N THR A 8 6.73 4.31 -0.31
CA THR A 8 7.37 2.97 -0.34
C THR A 8 8.60 2.82 -1.26
N THR A 9 9.01 3.85 -2.01
CA THR A 9 10.34 3.84 -2.64
C THR A 9 11.44 3.96 -1.57
N LYS A 10 12.55 3.25 -1.77
CA LYS A 10 13.73 3.38 -0.91
C LYS A 10 14.20 4.83 -1.01
N ARG A 11 14.41 5.47 0.14
CA ARG A 11 15.01 6.80 0.20
C ARG A 11 16.47 6.71 -0.21
N ASP A 12 16.89 7.55 -1.14
CA ASP A 12 18.30 7.65 -1.53
C ASP A 12 19.13 8.40 -0.47
N VAL A 13 18.49 9.30 0.27
CA VAL A 13 19.11 10.11 1.32
C VAL A 13 18.63 9.72 2.73
N PRO A 14 19.51 9.83 3.75
CA PRO A 14 19.16 9.52 5.13
C PRO A 14 18.16 10.53 5.71
N ILE A 15 17.34 10.07 6.67
CA ILE A 15 16.31 10.90 7.34
C ILE A 15 16.93 12.12 8.00
N LYS A 16 18.13 11.96 8.60
CA LYS A 16 18.82 13.03 9.34
C LYS A 16 19.16 14.21 8.43
N GLU A 17 19.71 13.92 7.25
CA GLU A 17 20.06 14.94 6.27
C GLU A 17 18.82 15.67 5.75
N LEU A 18 17.72 14.96 5.51
CA LEU A 18 16.44 15.57 5.15
C LEU A 18 15.89 16.46 6.27
N ALA A 19 15.99 16.02 7.52
CA ALA A 19 15.53 16.77 8.68
C ALA A 19 16.30 18.09 8.83
N GLU A 20 17.62 18.07 8.62
CA GLU A 20 18.47 19.26 8.60
C GLU A 20 18.11 20.20 7.43
N ARG A 21 17.99 19.67 6.21
CA ARG A 21 17.62 20.46 5.01
C ARG A 21 16.26 21.14 5.14
N PHE A 22 15.27 20.47 5.72
CA PHE A 22 13.92 20.98 5.89
C PHE A 22 13.71 21.73 7.22
N GLY A 23 14.73 21.80 8.08
CA GLY A 23 14.61 22.42 9.40
C GLY A 23 13.52 21.81 10.28
N CYS A 24 13.27 20.50 10.16
CA CYS A 24 12.20 19.81 10.87
C CYS A 24 12.69 18.58 11.63
N SER A 25 11.80 17.95 12.41
CA SER A 25 12.18 16.75 13.17
C SER A 25 12.35 15.53 12.26
N THR A 26 13.27 14.63 12.62
CA THR A 26 13.44 13.32 11.96
C THR A 26 12.16 12.51 11.95
N ARG A 27 11.33 12.67 12.99
CA ARG A 27 10.01 12.03 13.12
C ARG A 27 8.99 12.57 12.11
N THR A 28 9.05 13.85 11.76
CA THR A 28 8.22 14.45 10.70
C THR A 28 8.59 13.85 9.35
N VAL A 29 9.89 13.78 9.04
CA VAL A 29 10.40 13.15 7.82
C VAL A 29 10.00 11.68 7.75
N ALA A 30 10.19 10.92 8.83
CA ALA A 30 9.81 9.51 8.88
C ALA A 30 8.31 9.29 8.62
N ARG A 31 7.45 10.14 9.21
CA ARG A 31 6.00 10.11 9.00
C ARG A 31 5.60 10.41 7.57
N ALA A 32 6.27 11.35 6.91
CA ALA A 32 6.00 11.67 5.50
C ALA A 32 6.21 10.43 4.60
N TRP A 33 7.26 9.66 4.87
CA TRP A 33 7.58 8.41 4.17
C TRP A 33 6.86 7.17 4.68
N SER A 34 6.10 7.27 5.77
CA SER A 34 5.33 6.13 6.30
C SER A 34 4.05 5.92 5.50
N GLN A 35 3.73 4.65 5.23
CA GLN A 35 2.43 4.24 4.70
C GLN A 35 1.41 4.26 5.83
N SER A 36 0.20 4.77 5.58
CA SER A 36 -0.87 4.67 6.56
C SER A 36 -1.36 3.21 6.66
N ARG A 37 -1.90 2.82 7.82
CA ARG A 37 -2.47 1.48 7.99
C ARG A 37 -3.63 1.23 7.02
N ALA A 38 -4.43 2.25 6.71
CA ALA A 38 -5.52 2.14 5.75
C ALA A 38 -5.00 1.84 4.34
N ASP A 39 -3.96 2.55 3.89
CA ASP A 39 -3.34 2.32 2.58
C ASP A 39 -2.72 0.93 2.48
N TYR A 40 -2.00 0.49 3.52
CA TYR A 40 -1.41 -0.86 3.58
C TYR A 40 -2.49 -1.94 3.46
N LEU A 41 -3.59 -1.78 4.20
CA LEU A 41 -4.69 -2.73 4.14
C LEU A 41 -5.35 -2.74 2.77
N ALA A 42 -5.60 -1.59 2.14
CA ALA A 42 -6.17 -1.56 0.80
C ALA A 42 -5.31 -2.31 -0.24
N GLU A 43 -3.98 -2.27 -0.09
CA GLU A 43 -3.05 -3.00 -0.98
C GLU A 43 -2.89 -4.48 -0.63
N ASN A 44 -3.02 -4.86 0.64
CA ASN A 44 -2.68 -6.20 1.16
C ASN A 44 -3.88 -7.00 1.69
N SER A 45 -5.12 -6.50 1.56
CA SER A 45 -6.32 -7.15 2.11
C SER A 45 -6.79 -8.38 1.33
N ILE A 46 -6.17 -8.72 0.20
CA ILE A 46 -6.56 -9.84 -0.68
C ILE A 46 -6.81 -11.14 0.09
N SER A 47 -5.97 -11.46 1.08
CA SER A 47 -6.13 -12.68 1.89
C SER A 47 -7.32 -12.63 2.84
N ARG A 48 -7.67 -11.44 3.32
CA ARG A 48 -8.79 -11.20 4.24
C ARG A 48 -10.12 -11.09 3.49
N ASP A 49 -10.12 -10.42 2.35
CA ASP A 49 -11.32 -10.17 1.56
C ASP A 49 -11.74 -11.40 0.74
N LYS A 50 -10.81 -12.33 0.53
CA LYS A 50 -10.99 -13.62 -0.13
C LYS A 50 -11.90 -13.55 -1.36
N PRO A 51 -11.56 -12.72 -2.37
CA PRO A 51 -12.42 -12.48 -3.52
C PRO A 51 -12.79 -13.75 -4.30
N TRP A 52 -11.97 -14.80 -4.22
CA TRP A 52 -12.26 -16.11 -4.81
C TRP A 52 -13.48 -16.81 -4.19
N GLU A 53 -13.77 -16.60 -2.90
CA GLU A 53 -14.96 -17.16 -2.25
C GLU A 53 -16.23 -16.53 -2.82
N LYS A 54 -16.22 -15.21 -3.06
CA LYS A 54 -17.33 -14.49 -3.70
C LYS A 54 -17.58 -14.93 -5.15
N LEU A 55 -16.52 -15.32 -5.84
CA LEU A 55 -16.58 -15.87 -7.21
C LEU A 55 -16.94 -17.36 -7.25
N GLY A 56 -17.04 -18.04 -6.10
CA GLY A 56 -17.27 -19.48 -6.03
C GLY A 56 -16.12 -20.33 -6.60
N ILE A 57 -14.88 -19.82 -6.62
CA ILE A 57 -13.71 -20.53 -7.15
C ILE A 57 -12.62 -20.71 -6.10
N SER A 58 -11.71 -21.65 -6.34
CA SER A 58 -10.55 -21.81 -5.48
C SER A 58 -9.54 -20.66 -5.65
N ARG A 59 -8.79 -20.36 -4.58
CA ARG A 59 -7.71 -19.36 -4.58
C ARG A 59 -6.71 -19.58 -5.72
N ALA A 60 -6.30 -20.83 -5.97
CA ALA A 60 -5.35 -21.17 -7.03
C ALA A 60 -5.90 -20.84 -8.43
N THR A 61 -7.19 -21.11 -8.67
CA THR A 61 -7.85 -20.74 -9.93
C THR A 61 -7.97 -19.23 -10.07
N TRP A 62 -8.20 -18.50 -8.99
CA TRP A 62 -8.22 -17.04 -8.99
C TRP A 62 -6.86 -16.42 -9.38
N TYR A 63 -5.74 -16.93 -8.84
CA TYR A 63 -4.41 -16.49 -9.27
C TYR A 63 -4.11 -16.83 -10.73
N ARG A 64 -4.47 -18.03 -11.19
CA ARG A 64 -4.29 -18.44 -12.60
C ARG A 64 -5.10 -17.60 -13.57
N ARG A 65 -6.29 -17.16 -13.18
CA ARG A 65 -7.17 -16.28 -13.98
C ARG A 65 -6.79 -14.80 -13.93
N GLY A 66 -5.69 -14.44 -13.26
CA GLY A 66 -5.22 -13.06 -13.23
C GLY A 66 -5.97 -12.14 -12.25
N LYS A 67 -6.49 -12.69 -11.14
CA LYS A 67 -7.17 -11.94 -10.07
C LYS A 67 -8.44 -11.21 -10.55
N PRO A 68 -9.41 -11.91 -11.15
CA PRO A 68 -10.67 -11.31 -11.55
C PRO A 68 -11.38 -10.66 -10.36
N ILE A 69 -11.98 -9.49 -10.60
CA ILE A 69 -12.75 -8.75 -9.61
C ILE A 69 -14.16 -9.36 -9.55
N PRO A 70 -14.67 -9.73 -8.37
CA PRO A 70 -16.05 -10.21 -8.23
C PRO A 70 -17.05 -9.12 -8.66
N PRO A 71 -18.20 -9.49 -9.26
CA PRO A 71 -19.26 -8.54 -9.55
C PRO A 71 -19.75 -7.90 -8.25
N GLU A 72 -19.98 -6.59 -8.27
CA GLU A 72 -20.62 -5.91 -7.14
C GLU A 72 -22.06 -6.44 -7.04
N THR A 73 -22.38 -7.05 -5.90
CA THR A 73 -23.71 -7.57 -5.57
C THR A 73 -24.48 -6.51 -4.81
#